data_AF-A0A7U9X9H1-F1
#
_entry.id   AF-A0A7U9X9H1-F1
#
_cell.length_a   1.000
_cell.length_b   1.000
_cell.length_c   1.000
_cell.angle_alpha   90.00
_cell.angle_beta   90.00
_cell.angle_gamma   90.00
#
_symmetry.space_group_name_H-M   'P 1'
#
loop_
_entity.id
_entity.type
_entity.pdbx_description
1 polymer ?
#
loop_
_entity_poly.entity_id
_entity_poly.type
_entity_poly.pdbx_seq_one_letter_code
_entity_poly.pdbx_strand_id
1 'polypeptide(L)' 'MNVTIRTAIQNYISVNGPTESRLIIDIMAKRFTTTKQRISGNISYMVCKAGTLSIIRNRPHSIVY' A
#
# COMPACT_ATOMS: atom_id res chain seq x y z
N MET A 1 7.17 -10.45 -10.01
CA MET A 1 6.28 -10.44 -8.83
C MET A 1 6.11 -9.05 -8.20
N ASN A 2 7.18 -8.38 -7.73
CA ASN A 2 7.04 -7.05 -7.12
C ASN A 2 6.46 -5.99 -8.07
N VAL A 3 6.86 -5.99 -9.36
CA VAL A 3 6.26 -5.11 -10.37
C VAL A 3 4.74 -5.31 -10.46
N THR A 4 4.28 -6.55 -10.55
CA THR A 4 2.86 -6.92 -10.62
C THR A 4 2.08 -6.46 -9.38
N ILE A 5 2.66 -6.64 -8.19
CA ILE A 5 2.08 -6.15 -6.93
C ILE A 5 1.92 -4.63 -6.98
N ARG A 6 2.97 -3.92 -7.40
CA ARG A 6 2.96 -2.45 -7.51
C ARG A 6 1.90 -1.96 -8.50
N THR A 7 1.81 -2.56 -9.68
CA THR A 7 0.78 -2.22 -10.68
C THR A 7 -0.63 -2.48 -10.13
N ALA A 8 -0.86 -3.60 -9.44
CA ALA A 8 -2.17 -3.91 -8.87
C ALA A 8 -2.57 -2.94 -7.74
N ILE A 9 -1.62 -2.53 -6.91
CA ILE A 9 -1.83 -1.50 -5.89
C ILE A 9 -2.20 -0.16 -6.55
N GLN A 10 -1.46 0.26 -7.58
CA GLN A 10 -1.73 1.52 -8.27
C GLN A 10 -3.10 1.52 -8.96
N ASN A 11 -3.45 0.42 -9.63
CA ASN A 11 -4.77 0.24 -10.24
C ASN A 11 -5.89 0.26 -9.20
N TYR A 12 -5.68 -0.38 -8.05
CA TYR A 12 -6.66 -0.39 -6.98
C TYR A 12 -6.94 1.03 -6.45
N ILE A 13 -5.90 1.82 -6.21
CA ILE A 13 -6.05 3.22 -5.74
C ILE A 13 -6.66 4.11 -6.84
N SER A 14 -6.32 3.87 -8.10
CA SER A 14 -6.92 4.61 -9.23
C SER A 14 -8.43 4.40 -9.32
N VAL A 15 -8.91 3.17 -9.07
CA VAL A 15 -10.34 2.82 -9.15
C VAL A 15 -11.12 3.18 -7.89
N ASN A 16 -10.53 2.96 -6.71
CA ASN A 16 -11.23 3.12 -5.43
C ASN A 16 -10.95 4.47 -4.74
N GLY A 17 -10.04 5.27 -5.30
CA GLY A 17 -9.57 6.50 -4.69
C GLY A 17 -8.59 6.26 -3.53
N PRO A 18 -8.25 7.33 -2.77
CA PRO A 18 -7.35 7.25 -1.64
C PRO A 18 -7.85 6.24 -0.60
N THR A 19 -7.09 5.17 -0.37
CA THR A 19 -7.46 4.09 0.54
C THR A 19 -6.42 3.94 1.65
N GLU A 20 -6.89 3.52 2.83
CA GLU A 20 -6.05 3.21 3.97
C GLU A 20 -5.02 2.11 3.67
N SER A 21 -3.76 2.37 4.04
CA SER A 21 -2.64 1.47 3.79
C SER A 21 -2.84 0.08 4.40
N ARG A 22 -3.42 -0.02 5.60
CA ARG A 22 -3.71 -1.31 6.26
C ARG A 22 -4.68 -2.17 5.44
N LEU A 23 -5.70 -1.55 4.86
CA LEU A 23 -6.71 -2.25 4.07
C LEU A 23 -6.10 -2.79 2.77
N ILE A 24 -5.36 -1.94 2.06
CA ILE A 24 -4.64 -2.33 0.84
C ILE A 24 -3.67 -3.49 1.14
N ILE A 25 -2.93 -3.42 2.25
CA ILE A 25 -1.99 -4.47 2.65
C ILE A 25 -2.72 -5.80 2.83
N ASP A 26 -3.86 -5.82 3.51
CA ASP A 26 -4.61 -7.05 3.77
C ASP A 26 -5.21 -7.64 2.49
N ILE A 27 -5.82 -6.80 1.64
CA ILE A 27 -6.41 -7.21 0.36
C ILE A 27 -5.33 -7.79 -0.56
N MET A 28 -4.21 -7.09 -0.71
CA MET A 28 -3.15 -7.50 -1.64
C MET A 28 -2.37 -8.71 -1.11
N ALA A 29 -2.20 -8.85 0.20
CA ALA A 29 -1.58 -10.04 0.80
C ALA A 29 -2.39 -11.30 0.48
N LYS A 30 -3.72 -11.24 0.61
CA LYS A 30 -4.64 -12.32 0.23
C LYS A 30 -4.61 -12.57 -1.29
N ARG A 31 -4.71 -11.52 -2.09
CA ARG A 31 -4.73 -11.62 -3.57
C ARG A 31 -3.48 -12.26 -4.16
N PHE A 32 -2.31 -11.97 -3.60
CA PHE A 32 -1.03 -12.46 -4.10
C PHE A 32 -0.47 -13.64 -3.30
N THR A 33 -1.24 -14.19 -2.36
CA THR A 33 -0.82 -15.27 -1.45
C THR A 33 0.57 -15.01 -0.87
N THR A 34 0.75 -13.80 -0.30
CA THR A 34 2.06 -13.33 0.16
C THR A 34 1.98 -12.62 1.50
N THR A 35 3.12 -12.41 2.15
CA THR A 35 3.16 -11.80 3.48
C THR A 35 2.79 -10.32 3.43
N LYS A 36 2.08 -9.85 4.46
CA LYS A 36 1.75 -8.43 4.64
C LYS A 36 3.01 -7.55 4.62
N GLN A 37 4.12 -8.05 5.17
CA GLN A 37 5.42 -7.38 5.15
C GLN A 37 5.95 -7.15 3.73
N ARG A 38 5.81 -8.12 2.83
CA ARG A 38 6.21 -7.96 1.42
C ARG A 38 5.35 -6.92 0.69
N ILE A 39 4.05 -6.87 0.96
CA ILE A 39 3.17 -5.82 0.42
C ILE A 39 3.56 -4.46 0.99
N SER A 40 3.77 -4.36 2.30
CA SER A 40 4.19 -3.13 2.97
C SER A 40 5.51 -2.59 2.40
N GLY A 41 6.49 -3.46 2.13
CA GLY A 41 7.76 -3.04 1.51
C GLY A 41 7.58 -2.48 0.10
N ASN A 42 6.68 -3.06 -0.70
CA ASN A 42 6.36 -2.53 -2.03
C ASN A 42 5.64 -1.18 -1.96
N ILE A 43 4.72 -1.02 -1.01
CA ILE A 43 4.06 0.27 -0.73
C ILE A 43 5.09 1.32 -0.32
N SER A 44 5.97 1.02 0.64
CA SER A 44 7.02 1.95 1.06
C SER A 44 7.93 2.36 -0.09
N TYR A 45 8.28 1.42 -0.98
CA TYR A 45 9.04 1.74 -2.19
C TYR A 45 8.27 2.71 -3.11
N MET A 46 6.98 2.46 -3.35
CA MET A 46 6.18 3.32 -4.24
C MET A 46 5.99 4.74 -3.68
N VAL A 47 5.83 4.85 -2.36
CA VAL A 47 5.67 6.14 -1.67
C VAL A 47 7.00 6.92 -1.61
N CYS A 48 8.10 6.28 -1.23
CA CYS A 48 9.36 6.97 -0.95
C CYS A 48 10.26 7.14 -2.18
N LYS A 49 10.27 6.17 -3.09
CA LYS A 49 11.19 6.15 -4.25
C LYS A 49 10.53 6.49 -5.57
N ALA A 50 9.29 6.04 -5.78
CA ALA A 50 8.61 6.24 -7.06
C ALA A 50 7.75 7.50 -7.09
N GLY A 51 7.35 8.05 -5.93
CA GLY A 51 6.45 9.22 -5.85
C GLY A 51 5.07 8.97 -6.48
N THR A 52 4.72 7.71 -6.75
CA THR A 52 3.56 7.32 -7.57
C THR A 52 2.29 7.05 -6.78
N LEU A 53 2.33 7.15 -5.45
CA LEU A 53 1.20 6.78 -4.60
C LEU A 53 0.81 7.90 -3.62
N SER A 54 -0.35 8.53 -3.88
CA SER A 54 -1.11 9.27 -2.86
C SER A 54 -1.88 8.28 -1.98
N ILE A 55 -1.19 7.61 -1.06
CA ILE A 55 -1.88 6.87 0.02
C ILE A 55 -2.13 7.86 1.15
N ILE A 56 -3.31 7.77 1.75
CA ILE A 56 -3.53 8.34 3.07
C ILE A 56 -2.56 7.62 4.00
N ARG A 57 -1.45 8.30 4.35
CA ARG A 57 -0.54 7.82 5.39
C ARG A 57 -1.37 7.81 6.66
N ASN A 58 -1.82 6.63 7.05
CA ASN A 58 -2.39 6.40 8.36
C ASN A 58 -1.27 6.76 9.35
N ARG A 59 -1.24 8.02 9.82
CA ARG A 59 -0.31 8.44 10.86
C ARG A 59 -0.65 7.51 12.03
N PRO A 60 0.32 6.74 12.57
CA PRO A 60 0.06 6.08 13.84
C PRO A 60 -0.43 7.20 14.77
N HIS A 61 -1.57 6.98 15.44
CA HIS A 61 -2.16 7.93 16.37
C HIS A 61 -1.01 8.53 17.19
N SER A 62 -0.65 9.78 16.88
CA SER A 62 0.23 10.55 17.73
C SER A 62 -0.60 10.73 18.99
N ILE A 63 -0.34 9.90 19.99
CA ILE A 63 -0.81 10.15 21.34
C ILE A 63 -0.10 11.45 21.72
N VAL A 64 -0.83 12.56 21.61
CA VAL A 64 -0.42 13.84 22.16
C VAL A 64 -0.44 13.61 23.67
N TYR A 65 0.74 13.44 24.26
CA TYR A 65 0.95 13.54 25.70
C TYR A 65 1.03 15.02 26.09
#